data_AF-A0A9E4B3U4-F1
#
_entry.id   AF-A0A9E4B3U4-F1
#
_cell.length_a   1.000
_cell.length_b   1.000
_cell.length_c   1.000
_cell.angle_alpha   90.00
_cell.angle_beta   90.00
_cell.angle_gamma   90.00
#
_symmetry.space_group_name_H-M   'P 1'
#
loop_
_entity.id
_entity.type
_entity.pdbx_description
1 polymer ?
#
loop_
_entity_poly.entity_id
_entity_poly.type
_entity_poly.pdbx_seq_one_letter_code
_entity_poly.pdbx_strand_id
1 'polypeptide(L)'
;VIRLIEIEGQAILEMQAPGILPFTPLMKPPTDMDSERWVQACIDATRATPVDQQTQADLLYAISVFGSIVYDPQLFKQRIPEELMRESKFYQLMLRETTIEHIIALLEQQFHTETVRALTPMLQNIDDLERLKELLLAVPRVPNIETFTQKLID
;
A
#
# COMPACT_ATOMS: atom_id res chain seq x y z
N VAL A 1 19.39 14.40 -15.50
CA VAL A 1 18.21 14.52 -14.60
C VAL A 1 16.98 14.52 -15.49
N ILE A 2 15.99 13.67 -15.22
CA ILE A 2 14.72 13.64 -15.95
C ILE A 2 13.72 14.52 -15.19
N ARG A 3 13.06 15.46 -15.87
CA ARG A 3 12.07 16.39 -15.28
C ARG A 3 10.66 15.95 -15.70
N LEU A 4 10.00 15.15 -14.86
CA LEU A 4 8.65 14.64 -15.16
C LEU A 4 7.65 15.75 -15.49
N ILE A 5 7.72 16.89 -14.78
CA ILE A 5 6.85 18.06 -14.97
C ILE A 5 6.98 18.74 -16.34
N GLU A 6 8.00 18.41 -17.13
CA GLU A 6 8.18 18.92 -18.49
C GLU A 6 7.69 17.93 -19.56
N ILE A 7 7.34 16.71 -19.16
CA ILE A 7 6.84 15.67 -20.07
C ILE A 7 5.33 15.87 -20.23
N GLU A 8 4.85 15.90 -21.47
CA GLU A 8 3.43 16.01 -21.79
C GLU A 8 2.70 14.72 -21.36
N GLY A 9 1.98 14.78 -20.23
CA GLY A 9 1.38 13.60 -19.60
C GLY A 9 0.32 12.94 -20.47
N GLN A 10 -0.45 13.73 -21.23
CA GLN A 10 -1.50 13.23 -22.13
C GLN A 10 -0.95 12.25 -23.19
N ALA A 11 0.21 12.56 -23.76
CA ALA A 11 0.86 11.69 -24.74
C ALA A 11 1.27 10.34 -24.12
N ILE A 12 1.60 10.33 -22.82
CA ILE A 12 1.92 9.10 -22.09
C ILE A 12 0.67 8.28 -21.79
N LEU A 13 -0.46 8.92 -21.44
CA LEU A 13 -1.73 8.22 -21.28
C LEU A 13 -2.16 7.53 -22.59
N GLU A 14 -1.98 8.20 -23.72
CA GLU A 14 -2.30 7.68 -25.06
C GLU A 14 -1.39 6.53 -25.48
N MET A 15 -0.12 6.54 -25.04
CA MET A 15 0.82 5.45 -25.30
C MET A 15 0.44 4.15 -24.59
N GLN A 16 -0.32 4.23 -23.50
CA GLN A 16 -0.75 3.09 -22.67
C GLN A 16 0.41 2.17 -22.23
N ALA A 17 1.57 2.76 -21.93
CA ALA A 17 2.74 2.01 -21.45
C ALA A 17 2.62 1.76 -19.94
N PRO A 18 2.27 0.54 -19.47
CA PRO A 18 1.85 0.32 -18.09
C PRO A 18 2.89 0.77 -17.05
N GLY A 19 4.17 0.51 -17.31
CA GLY A 19 5.26 0.83 -16.39
C GLY A 19 5.52 2.34 -16.18
N ILE A 20 4.92 3.21 -17.00
CA ILE A 20 5.08 4.67 -16.87
C ILE A 20 3.83 5.34 -16.29
N LEU A 21 2.66 4.69 -16.37
CA LEU A 21 1.40 5.24 -15.89
C LEU A 21 1.42 5.73 -14.43
N PRO A 22 2.08 5.06 -13.48
CA PRO A 22 2.16 5.55 -12.10
C PRO A 22 2.79 6.94 -11.94
N PHE A 23 3.60 7.38 -12.90
CA PHE A 23 4.27 8.68 -12.88
C PHE A 23 3.46 9.79 -13.54
N THR A 24 2.38 9.45 -14.25
CA THR A 24 1.60 10.43 -15.03
C THR A 24 1.02 11.58 -14.20
N PRO A 25 0.60 11.42 -12.92
CA PRO A 25 0.18 12.59 -12.13
C PRO A 25 1.30 13.63 -11.95
N LEU A 26 2.57 13.22 -11.97
CA LEU A 26 3.74 14.10 -11.83
C LEU A 26 4.14 14.80 -13.14
N MET A 27 3.47 14.47 -14.25
CA MET A 27 3.74 15.00 -15.58
C MET A 27 2.90 16.25 -15.86
N LYS A 28 3.23 16.96 -16.93
CA LYS A 28 2.52 18.16 -17.35
C LYS A 28 1.09 17.80 -17.80
N PRO A 29 0.04 18.31 -17.13
CA PRO A 29 -1.33 18.10 -17.57
C PRO A 29 -1.64 18.89 -18.86
N PRO A 30 -2.70 18.53 -19.60
CA PRO A 30 -3.21 19.35 -20.69
C PRO A 30 -3.50 20.79 -20.25
N THR A 31 -3.26 21.75 -21.16
CA THR A 31 -3.66 23.14 -20.97
C THR A 31 -5.16 23.21 -20.67
N ASP A 32 -5.56 24.04 -19.71
CA ASP A 32 -6.94 24.27 -19.26
C ASP A 32 -7.64 23.08 -18.56
N MET A 33 -6.90 22.01 -18.23
CA MET A 33 -7.41 20.93 -17.38
C MET A 33 -7.14 21.21 -15.90
N ASP A 34 -8.18 21.14 -15.08
CA ASP A 34 -8.02 21.23 -13.63
C ASP A 34 -7.36 19.96 -13.04
N SER A 35 -6.73 20.12 -11.88
CA SER A 35 -5.97 19.07 -11.21
C SER A 35 -6.79 17.82 -10.89
N GLU A 36 -8.06 17.97 -10.51
CA GLU A 36 -8.90 16.82 -10.16
C GLU A 36 -9.26 16.00 -11.39
N ARG A 37 -9.62 16.68 -12.48
CA ARG A 37 -9.87 16.01 -13.77
C ARG A 37 -8.62 15.35 -14.31
N TRP A 38 -7.45 15.97 -14.15
CA TRP A 38 -6.19 15.36 -14.53
C TRP A 38 -5.90 14.08 -13.76
N VAL A 39 -5.99 14.11 -12.43
CA VAL A 39 -5.80 12.92 -11.59
C VAL A 39 -6.80 11.81 -11.98
N GLN A 40 -8.06 12.16 -12.22
CA GLN A 40 -9.06 11.19 -12.67
C GLN A 40 -8.69 10.56 -14.02
N ALA A 41 -8.22 11.34 -14.99
CA ALA A 41 -7.79 10.82 -16.29
C ALA A 41 -6.61 9.83 -16.15
N CYS A 42 -5.65 10.12 -15.28
CA CYS A 42 -4.52 9.22 -15.00
C CYS A 42 -4.99 7.90 -14.36
N ILE A 43 -5.94 7.96 -13.42
CA ILE A 43 -6.53 6.77 -12.78
C ILE A 43 -7.31 5.93 -13.80
N ASP A 44 -8.13 6.57 -14.63
CA ASP A 44 -8.96 5.88 -15.62
C ASP A 44 -8.11 5.24 -16.72
N ALA A 45 -7.05 5.91 -17.18
CA ALA A 45 -6.09 5.31 -18.10
C ALA A 45 -5.41 4.07 -17.49
N THR A 46 -5.04 4.14 -16.20
CA THR A 46 -4.45 3.00 -15.49
C THR A 46 -5.43 1.83 -15.38
N ARG A 47 -6.71 2.09 -15.13
CA ARG A 47 -7.77 1.07 -15.12
C ARG A 47 -8.06 0.47 -16.50
N ALA A 48 -7.96 1.27 -17.54
CA ALA A 48 -8.22 0.83 -18.91
C ALA A 48 -7.05 0.06 -19.53
N THR A 49 -5.89 0.04 -18.87
CA THR A 49 -4.67 -0.58 -19.38
C THR A 49 -4.80 -2.11 -19.42
N PRO A 50 -4.41 -2.78 -20.53
CA PRO A 50 -4.61 -4.22 -20.71
C PRO A 50 -3.56 -5.05 -19.95
N VAL A 51 -3.74 -5.15 -18.63
CA VAL A 51 -2.93 -5.99 -17.72
C VAL A 51 -3.84 -6.88 -16.87
N ASP A 52 -3.27 -7.88 -16.20
CA ASP A 52 -4.01 -8.68 -15.22
C ASP A 52 -4.44 -7.84 -13.99
N GLN A 53 -5.40 -8.36 -13.23
CA GLN A 53 -6.00 -7.67 -12.09
C GLN A 53 -4.99 -7.28 -11.01
N GLN A 54 -4.02 -8.15 -10.72
CA GLN A 54 -3.01 -7.89 -9.70
C GLN A 54 -2.04 -6.79 -10.16
N THR A 55 -1.56 -6.87 -11.40
CA THR A 55 -0.74 -5.80 -11.98
C THR A 55 -1.49 -4.47 -12.02
N GLN A 56 -2.78 -4.47 -12.37
CA GLN A 56 -3.60 -3.25 -12.32
C GLN A 56 -3.66 -2.67 -10.91
N ALA A 57 -3.88 -3.50 -9.90
CA ALA A 57 -3.90 -3.07 -8.50
C ALA A 57 -2.55 -2.49 -8.05
N ASP A 58 -1.43 -3.11 -8.45
CA ASP A 58 -0.08 -2.60 -8.17
C ASP A 58 0.13 -1.22 -8.83
N LEU A 59 -0.31 -1.03 -10.07
CA LEU A 59 -0.24 0.27 -10.76
C LEU A 59 -1.11 1.34 -10.08
N LEU A 60 -2.32 0.98 -9.65
CA LEU A 60 -3.22 1.87 -8.92
C LEU A 60 -2.70 2.21 -7.51
N TYR A 61 -2.03 1.27 -6.85
CA TYR A 61 -1.33 1.58 -5.61
C TYR A 61 -0.18 2.56 -5.87
N ALA A 62 0.67 2.28 -6.87
CA ALA A 62 1.79 3.14 -7.22
C ALA A 62 1.37 4.55 -7.66
N ILE A 63 0.29 4.68 -8.44
CA ILE A 63 -0.22 6.01 -8.85
C ILE A 63 -0.73 6.80 -7.66
N SER A 64 -1.33 6.14 -6.66
CA SER A 64 -1.75 6.81 -5.42
C SER A 64 -0.55 7.31 -4.62
N VAL A 65 0.53 6.53 -4.54
CA VAL A 65 1.75 6.89 -3.80
C VAL A 65 2.46 8.05 -4.50
N PHE A 66 2.76 7.93 -5.79
CA PHE A 66 3.49 8.96 -6.52
C PHE A 66 2.65 10.22 -6.71
N GLY A 67 1.37 10.08 -7.07
CA GLY A 67 0.48 11.22 -7.25
C GLY A 67 0.26 12.03 -5.97
N SER A 68 0.26 11.37 -4.80
CA SER A 68 0.13 12.04 -3.50
C SER A 68 1.32 12.94 -3.13
N ILE A 69 2.41 12.93 -3.92
CA ILE A 69 3.52 13.89 -3.77
C ILE A 69 3.07 15.30 -4.20
N VAL A 70 2.15 15.40 -5.16
CA VAL A 70 1.73 16.66 -5.78
C VAL A 70 0.27 17.02 -5.44
N TYR A 71 -0.59 16.02 -5.27
CA TYR A 71 -2.03 16.22 -5.01
C TYR A 71 -2.43 15.69 -3.63
N ASP A 72 -3.60 16.10 -3.15
CA ASP A 72 -4.17 15.62 -1.88
C ASP A 72 -4.36 14.10 -1.89
N PRO A 73 -3.79 13.34 -0.94
CA PRO A 73 -4.00 11.89 -0.81
C PRO A 73 -5.47 11.47 -0.71
N GLN A 74 -6.34 12.34 -0.16
CA GLN A 74 -7.79 12.05 -0.08
C GLN A 74 -8.43 11.91 -1.46
N LEU A 75 -7.90 12.61 -2.46
CA LEU A 75 -8.38 12.50 -3.84
C LEU A 75 -8.18 11.08 -4.39
N PHE A 76 -7.02 10.49 -4.13
CA PHE A 76 -6.74 9.10 -4.53
C PHE A 76 -7.55 8.11 -3.71
N LYS A 77 -7.66 8.32 -2.40
CA LYS A 77 -8.45 7.44 -1.51
C LYS A 77 -9.92 7.37 -1.91
N GLN A 78 -10.51 8.49 -2.32
CA GLN A 78 -11.90 8.54 -2.79
C GLN A 78 -12.09 7.88 -4.17
N ARG A 79 -11.08 7.95 -5.03
CA ARG A 79 -11.16 7.49 -6.42
C ARG A 79 -10.66 6.06 -6.61
N ILE A 80 -9.81 5.54 -5.73
CA ILE A 80 -9.25 4.19 -5.75
C ILE A 80 -9.67 3.50 -4.44
N PRO A 81 -10.77 2.73 -4.47
CA PRO A 81 -11.25 2.00 -3.31
C PRO A 81 -10.20 1.05 -2.74
N GLU A 82 -10.22 0.87 -1.43
CA GLU A 82 -9.29 -0.02 -0.72
C GLU A 82 -9.41 -1.47 -1.22
N GLU A 83 -10.62 -1.90 -1.59
CA GLU A 83 -10.88 -3.24 -2.13
C GLU A 83 -10.08 -3.52 -3.40
N LEU A 84 -9.86 -2.51 -4.24
CA LEU A 84 -8.99 -2.64 -5.42
C LEU A 84 -7.52 -2.72 -5.02
N MET A 85 -7.11 -1.95 -4.00
CA MET A 85 -5.72 -1.97 -3.52
C MET A 85 -5.37 -3.30 -2.84
N ARG A 86 -6.34 -4.01 -2.26
CA ARG A 86 -6.11 -5.30 -1.60
C ARG A 86 -5.56 -6.39 -2.52
N GLU A 87 -5.72 -6.27 -3.82
CA GLU A 87 -5.12 -7.19 -4.81
C GLU A 87 -3.62 -6.90 -5.05
N SER A 88 -3.14 -5.71 -4.66
CA SER A 88 -1.73 -5.31 -4.82
C SER A 88 -0.83 -6.02 -3.81
N LYS A 89 0.29 -6.57 -4.30
CA LYS A 89 1.31 -7.18 -3.43
C LYS A 89 2.00 -6.16 -2.54
N PHE A 90 2.24 -4.95 -3.06
CA PHE A 90 2.87 -3.88 -2.30
C PHE A 90 1.96 -3.34 -1.20
N TYR A 91 0.67 -3.21 -1.48
CA TYR A 91 -0.30 -2.83 -0.47
C TYR A 91 -0.41 -3.90 0.64
N GLN A 92 -0.49 -5.18 0.27
CA GLN A 92 -0.48 -6.29 1.23
C GLN A 92 0.80 -6.32 2.07
N LEU A 93 1.96 -6.08 1.46
CA LEU A 93 3.26 -5.98 2.16
C LEU A 93 3.23 -4.88 3.23
N MET A 94 2.76 -3.68 2.87
CA MET A 94 2.63 -2.58 3.84
C MET A 94 1.68 -2.92 4.99
N LEU A 95 0.52 -3.50 4.69
CA LEU A 95 -0.42 -3.95 5.72
C LEU A 95 0.20 -4.99 6.65
N ARG A 96 1.00 -5.91 6.10
CA ARG A 96 1.72 -6.93 6.87
C ARG A 96 2.68 -6.29 7.87
N GLU A 97 3.53 -5.38 7.39
CA GLU A 97 4.51 -4.68 8.23
C GLU A 97 3.83 -3.87 9.34
N THR A 98 2.81 -3.07 9.00
CA THR A 98 2.04 -2.31 9.99
C THR A 98 1.32 -3.22 10.99
N THR A 99 0.82 -4.38 10.56
CA THR A 99 0.19 -5.34 11.48
C THR A 99 1.20 -5.92 12.47
N ILE A 100 2.40 -6.26 12.00
CA ILE A 100 3.50 -6.73 12.87
C ILE A 100 3.90 -5.64 13.87
N GLU A 101 4.05 -4.39 13.41
CA GLU A 101 4.34 -3.24 14.28
C GLU A 101 3.28 -3.08 15.39
N HIS A 102 2.00 -3.20 15.04
CA HIS A 102 0.92 -3.14 16.03
C HIS A 102 0.94 -4.31 17.02
N ILE A 103 1.23 -5.53 16.57
CA ILE A 103 1.39 -6.70 17.46
C ILE A 103 2.50 -6.41 18.47
N ILE A 104 3.66 -5.98 18.00
CA ILE A 104 4.82 -5.68 18.86
C ILE A 104 4.47 -4.57 19.85
N ALA A 105 3.90 -3.47 19.39
CA ALA A 105 3.53 -2.34 20.26
C ALA A 105 2.56 -2.76 21.38
N LEU A 106 1.55 -3.59 21.06
CA LEU A 106 0.59 -4.08 22.05
C LEU A 106 1.19 -5.11 23.02
N LEU A 107 2.16 -5.91 22.58
CA LEU A 107 2.90 -6.82 23.46
C LEU A 107 3.86 -6.07 24.38
N GLU A 108 4.57 -5.06 23.87
CA GLU A 108 5.46 -4.20 24.67
C GLU A 108 4.70 -3.38 25.73
N GLN A 109 3.40 -3.12 25.53
CA GLN A 109 2.54 -2.52 26.54
C GLN A 109 2.19 -3.47 27.70
N GLN A 110 2.18 -4.78 27.45
CA GLN A 110 1.74 -5.79 28.42
C GLN A 110 2.91 -6.54 29.09
N PHE A 111 4.04 -6.67 28.39
CA PHE A 111 5.16 -7.51 28.77
C PHE A 111 6.49 -6.78 28.64
N HIS A 112 7.57 -7.38 29.16
CA HIS A 112 8.91 -6.80 29.11
C HIS A 112 9.41 -6.66 27.65
N THR A 113 9.84 -5.45 27.29
CA THR A 113 10.26 -5.06 25.93
C THR A 113 11.33 -5.98 25.34
N GLU A 114 12.34 -6.38 26.11
CA GLU A 114 13.41 -7.26 25.63
C GLU A 114 12.89 -8.64 25.20
N THR A 115 11.96 -9.19 25.97
CA THR A 115 11.33 -10.49 25.66
C THR A 115 10.45 -10.40 24.42
N VAL A 116 9.72 -9.30 24.24
CA VAL A 116 8.87 -9.08 23.06
C VAL A 116 9.72 -8.91 21.79
N ARG A 117 10.81 -8.15 21.86
CA ARG A 117 11.71 -7.94 20.71
C ARG A 117 12.36 -9.22 20.21
N ALA A 118 12.55 -10.23 21.07
CA ALA A 118 13.02 -11.54 20.65
C ALA A 118 12.04 -12.27 19.72
N LEU A 119 10.75 -11.90 19.71
CA LEU A 119 9.72 -12.49 18.85
C LEU A 119 9.64 -11.83 17.46
N THR A 120 10.26 -10.65 17.27
CA THR A 120 10.20 -9.90 16.00
C THR A 120 10.58 -10.75 14.78
N PRO A 121 11.68 -11.53 14.77
CA PRO A 121 12.02 -12.36 13.62
C PRO A 121 10.97 -13.43 13.30
N MET A 122 10.32 -14.00 14.32
CA MET A 122 9.26 -14.98 14.12
C MET A 122 8.04 -14.35 13.47
N LEU A 123 7.63 -13.17 13.94
CA LEU A 123 6.53 -12.40 13.33
C LEU A 123 6.83 -11.99 11.89
N GLN A 124 8.06 -11.59 11.60
CA GLN A 124 8.50 -11.20 10.25
C GLN A 124 8.51 -12.37 9.25
N ASN A 125 8.64 -13.60 9.72
CA ASN A 125 8.59 -14.80 8.87
C ASN A 125 7.16 -15.25 8.53
N ILE A 126 6.13 -14.61 9.07
CA ILE A 126 4.73 -14.93 8.76
C ILE A 126 4.33 -14.14 7.51
N ASP A 127 4.20 -14.83 6.38
CA ASP A 127 3.77 -14.21 5.11
C ASP A 127 2.26 -13.94 5.06
N ASP A 128 1.46 -14.73 5.80
CA ASP A 128 0.00 -14.66 5.78
C ASP A 128 -0.54 -13.49 6.63
N LEU A 129 -1.14 -12.50 5.96
CA LEU A 129 -1.73 -11.33 6.59
C LEU A 129 -2.95 -11.68 7.47
N GLU A 130 -3.76 -12.66 7.10
CA GLU A 130 -4.92 -13.06 7.92
C GLU A 130 -4.44 -13.71 9.21
N ARG A 131 -3.39 -14.55 9.14
CA ARG A 131 -2.75 -15.10 10.33
C ARG A 131 -2.23 -14.00 11.27
N LEU A 132 -1.61 -12.96 10.72
CA LEU A 132 -1.15 -11.82 11.52
C LEU A 132 -2.31 -11.04 12.16
N LYS A 133 -3.44 -10.88 11.46
CA LYS A 133 -4.64 -10.24 12.05
C LYS A 133 -5.21 -11.07 13.20
N GLU A 134 -5.23 -12.39 13.09
CA GLU A 134 -5.64 -13.27 14.20
C GLU A 134 -4.72 -13.11 15.42
N LEU A 135 -3.41 -13.07 15.18
CA LEU A 135 -2.41 -12.86 16.24
C LEU A 135 -2.60 -11.48 16.91
N LEU A 136 -2.80 -10.42 16.11
CA LEU A 136 -3.10 -9.08 16.62
C LEU A 136 -4.31 -9.07 17.56
N LEU A 137 -5.40 -9.75 17.18
CA LEU A 137 -6.61 -9.87 18.01
C LEU A 137 -6.40 -10.75 19.25
N ALA A 138 -5.39 -11.63 19.26
CA ALA A 138 -5.05 -12.48 20.39
C ALA A 138 -4.20 -11.77 21.45
N VAL A 139 -3.41 -10.75 21.07
CA VAL A 139 -2.52 -10.01 21.98
C VAL A 139 -3.18 -9.56 23.29
N PRO A 140 -4.39 -8.96 23.33
CA PRO A 140 -5.01 -8.54 24.59
C PRO A 140 -5.59 -9.69 25.43
N ARG A 141 -5.58 -10.93 24.93
CA ARG A 141 -6.22 -12.10 25.56
C ARG A 141 -5.22 -13.09 26.14
N VAL A 142 -3.93 -12.94 25.85
CA VAL A 142 -2.89 -13.84 26.34
C VAL A 142 -2.50 -13.46 27.78
N PRO A 143 -2.41 -14.42 28.71
CA PRO A 143 -2.08 -14.14 30.11
C PRO A 143 -0.58 -13.87 30.33
N ASN A 144 0.27 -14.33 29.41
CA ASN A 144 1.73 -14.19 29.46
C ASN A 144 2.33 -14.32 28.06
N ILE A 145 3.61 -13.97 27.94
CA ILE A 145 4.33 -13.96 26.68
C ILE A 145 4.55 -15.38 26.13
N GLU A 146 4.72 -16.38 27.00
CA GLU A 146 4.89 -17.78 26.60
C GLU A 146 3.66 -18.32 25.88
N THR A 147 2.46 -17.94 26.33
CA THR A 147 1.19 -18.29 25.67
C THR A 147 1.09 -17.66 24.29
N PHE A 148 1.60 -16.45 24.11
CA PHE A 148 1.67 -15.81 22.79
C PHE A 148 2.68 -16.52 21.89
N THR A 149 3.86 -16.87 22.41
CA THR A 149 4.89 -17.61 21.67
C THR A 149 4.37 -18.96 21.18
N GLN A 150 3.57 -19.68 21.98
CA GLN A 150 2.95 -20.93 21.52
C GLN A 150 2.05 -20.69 20.30
N LYS A 151 1.26 -19.61 20.31
CA LYS A 151 0.41 -19.23 19.17
C LYS A 151 1.19 -18.85 17.91
N LEU A 152 2.48 -18.50 18.01
CA LEU A 152 3.32 -18.24 16.84
C LEU A 152 3.83 -19.52 16.17
N ILE A 153 3.84 -20.64 16.90
CA ILE A 153 4.35 -21.94 16.44
C ILE A 153 3.21 -22.81 15.90
N ASP A 154 2.00 -22.61 16.42
CA ASP A 154 0.76 -23.23 15.93
C ASP A 154 0.36 -22.71 14.53
#